data_AF-A0A1Y0BLV4-F1
#
_entry.id   AF-A0A1Y0BLV4-F1
#
_cell.length_a   1.000
_cell.length_b   1.000
_cell.length_c   1.000
_cell.angle_alpha   90.00
_cell.angle_beta   90.00
_cell.angle_gamma   90.00
#
_symmetry.space_group_name_H-M   'P 1'
#
loop_
_entity.id
_entity.type
_entity.pdbx_description
1 polymer ?
#
loop_
_entity_poly.entity_id
_entity_poly.type
_entity_poly.pdbx_seq_one_letter_code
_entity_poly.pdbx_strand_id
1 'polypeptide(L)'
;MVNHLNAKAEQDKTPNVRKLIVLITDGEDRKSKIKEKELLAELQQHQIKVFAIGLVQELDNEAGLMRPSAKRRAVKFLSNITKETGGRALFPKSNSGAVDALLFELFAPPK
;
A
#
# COMPACT_ATOMS: atom_id res chain seq x y z
N MET A 1 22.06 9.33 -2.83
CA MET A 1 21.18 8.78 -1.78
C MET A 1 20.45 7.52 -2.26
N VAL A 2 19.65 7.58 -3.33
CA VAL A 2 18.97 6.40 -3.93
C VAL A 2 19.93 5.29 -4.33
N ASN A 3 21.08 5.64 -4.92
CA ASN A 3 22.08 4.65 -5.34
C ASN A 3 22.76 3.90 -4.16
N HIS A 4 22.80 4.51 -2.96
CA HIS A 4 23.36 3.85 -1.77
C HIS A 4 22.33 2.96 -1.07
N LEU A 5 21.03 3.30 -1.17
CA LEU A 5 19.95 2.42 -0.72
C LEU A 5 19.90 1.14 -1.55
N ASN A 6 20.04 1.25 -2.87
CA ASN A 6 20.04 0.09 -3.77
C ASN A 6 21.29 -0.79 -3.61
N ALA A 7 22.47 -0.20 -3.41
CA ALA A 7 23.71 -0.96 -3.20
C ALA A 7 23.67 -1.78 -1.91
N LYS A 8 23.09 -1.23 -0.83
CA LYS A 8 22.94 -1.96 0.43
C LYS A 8 21.92 -3.10 0.33
N ALA A 9 20.83 -2.92 -0.41
CA ALA A 9 19.84 -3.97 -0.68
C ALA A 9 20.38 -5.13 -1.54
N GLU A 10 21.29 -4.83 -2.48
CA GLU A 10 21.96 -5.85 -3.30
C GLU A 10 23.07 -6.59 -2.55
N GLN A 11 23.79 -5.89 -1.66
CA GLN A 11 24.90 -6.45 -0.87
C GLN A 11 24.38 -7.27 0.32
N ASP A 12 23.24 -6.87 0.92
CA ASP A 12 22.52 -7.60 1.96
C ASP A 12 21.51 -8.59 1.35
N LYS A 13 21.91 -9.36 0.31
CA LYS A 13 21.20 -10.58 -0.16
C LYS A 13 21.24 -11.69 0.89
N THR A 14 20.90 -11.36 2.13
CA THR A 14 20.35 -12.29 3.11
C THR A 14 19.08 -12.89 2.50
N PRO A 15 19.01 -14.22 2.28
CA PRO A 15 17.96 -14.88 1.50
C PRO A 15 16.51 -14.65 1.97
N ASN A 16 16.32 -14.03 3.15
CA ASN A 16 15.03 -13.93 3.83
C ASN A 16 14.72 -12.54 4.41
N VAL A 17 15.28 -11.45 3.86
CA VAL A 17 14.84 -10.10 4.28
C VAL A 17 13.39 -9.92 3.84
N ARG A 18 12.50 -9.69 4.82
CA ARG A 18 11.11 -9.37 4.55
C ARG A 18 11.02 -8.08 3.76
N LYS A 19 10.47 -8.16 2.54
CA LYS A 19 10.25 -7.00 1.68
C LYS A 19 8.88 -6.41 1.98
N LEU A 20 8.85 -5.10 2.22
CA LEU A 20 7.62 -4.37 2.49
C LEU A 20 7.56 -3.08 1.66
N ILE A 21 6.36 -2.74 1.23
CA ILE A 21 6.01 -1.44 0.64
C ILE A 21 5.04 -0.78 1.60
N VAL A 22 5.34 0.47 2.00
CA VAL A 22 4.42 1.34 2.70
C VAL A 22 3.94 2.40 1.72
N LEU A 23 2.65 2.37 1.42
CA LEU A 23 2.02 3.26 0.45
C LEU A 23 1.21 4.33 1.18
N ILE A 24 1.43 5.60 0.85
CA ILE A 24 0.61 6.72 1.31
C ILE A 24 0.07 7.40 0.06
N THR A 25 -1.25 7.35 -0.13
CA THR A 25 -1.89 7.74 -1.40
C THR A 25 -3.36 8.03 -1.21
N ASP A 26 -3.97 8.83 -2.09
CA ASP A 26 -5.44 8.93 -2.20
C ASP A 26 -6.08 7.65 -2.75
N GLY A 27 -5.29 6.79 -3.41
CA GLY A 27 -5.67 5.47 -3.90
C GLY A 27 -6.46 5.50 -5.21
N GLU A 28 -6.57 6.64 -5.89
CA GLU A 28 -7.31 6.72 -7.13
C GLU A 28 -6.49 6.21 -8.32
N ASP A 29 -6.89 5.07 -8.89
CA ASP A 29 -6.35 4.59 -10.15
C ASP A 29 -7.09 5.19 -11.34
N ARG A 30 -6.41 6.08 -12.09
CA ARG A 30 -6.99 6.81 -13.23
C ARG A 30 -6.56 6.29 -14.60
N LYS A 31 -5.29 5.91 -14.75
CA LYS A 31 -4.66 5.58 -16.05
C LYS A 31 -3.53 4.54 -15.91
N SER A 32 -3.66 3.56 -15.02
CA SER A 32 -2.63 2.53 -14.89
C SER A 32 -2.49 1.70 -16.16
N LYS A 33 -1.23 1.46 -16.56
CA LYS A 33 -0.87 0.57 -17.68
C LYS A 33 -0.90 -0.91 -17.28
N ILE A 34 -0.73 -1.19 -15.99
CA ILE A 34 -0.68 -2.54 -15.40
C ILE A 34 -2.01 -2.80 -14.72
N LYS A 35 -2.56 -4.01 -14.92
CA LYS A 35 -3.82 -4.41 -14.29
C LYS A 35 -3.59 -4.85 -12.84
N GLU A 36 -4.59 -4.66 -11.97
CA GLU A 36 -4.53 -5.08 -10.55
C GLU A 36 -4.07 -6.54 -10.37
N LYS A 37 -4.54 -7.45 -11.22
CA LYS A 37 -4.15 -8.87 -11.19
C LYS A 37 -2.66 -9.11 -11.51
N GLU A 38 -2.11 -8.37 -12.48
CA GLU A 38 -0.70 -8.46 -12.87
C GLU A 38 0.19 -7.89 -11.78
N LEU A 39 -0.22 -6.75 -11.19
CA LEU A 39 0.45 -6.17 -10.03
C LEU A 39 0.49 -7.14 -8.84
N LEU A 40 -0.65 -7.77 -8.53
CA LEU A 40 -0.73 -8.75 -7.45
C LEU A 40 0.19 -9.95 -7.66
N ALA A 41 0.23 -10.48 -8.89
CA ALA A 41 1.10 -11.60 -9.23
C ALA A 41 2.58 -11.25 -9.00
N GLU A 42 2.99 -10.05 -9.42
CA GLU A 42 4.36 -9.56 -9.23
C GLU A 42 4.70 -9.41 -7.73
N LEU A 43 3.82 -8.77 -6.95
CA LEU A 43 4.02 -8.60 -5.51
C LEU A 43 4.14 -9.94 -4.79
N GLN A 44 3.30 -10.92 -5.13
CA GLN A 44 3.33 -12.26 -4.55
C GLN A 44 4.58 -13.06 -4.97
N GLN A 45 4.94 -13.03 -6.25
CA GLN A 45 6.15 -13.68 -6.78
C GLN A 45 7.41 -13.21 -6.04
N HIS A 46 7.47 -11.91 -5.72
CA HIS A 46 8.59 -11.31 -5.03
C HIS A 46 8.46 -11.30 -3.50
N GLN A 47 7.40 -11.90 -2.95
CA GLN A 47 7.11 -11.99 -1.51
C GLN A 47 7.10 -10.59 -0.83
N ILE A 48 6.53 -9.60 -1.52
CA ILE A 48 6.44 -8.23 -1.05
C ILE A 48 5.11 -8.01 -0.35
N LYS A 49 5.15 -7.58 0.92
CA LYS A 49 3.95 -7.19 1.67
C LYS A 49 3.64 -5.72 1.44
N VAL A 50 2.37 -5.39 1.18
CA VAL A 50 1.94 -4.00 1.02
C VAL A 50 1.13 -3.55 2.23
N PHE A 51 1.53 -2.43 2.82
CA PHE A 51 0.77 -1.69 3.83
C PHE A 51 0.38 -0.34 3.23
N ALA A 52 -0.85 0.13 3.50
CA ALA A 52 -1.34 1.36 2.90
C ALA A 52 -1.99 2.30 3.90
N ILE A 53 -1.73 3.59 3.75
CA ILE A 53 -2.48 4.70 4.35
C ILE A 53 -3.20 5.42 3.22
N GLY A 54 -4.50 5.15 3.09
CA GLY A 54 -5.36 5.70 2.07
C GLY A 54 -5.96 7.05 2.50
N LEU A 55 -5.48 8.15 1.91
CA LEU A 55 -5.98 9.53 2.07
C LEU A 55 -7.26 9.77 1.25
N VAL A 56 -8.17 8.79 1.27
CA VAL A 56 -9.37 8.70 0.42
C VAL A 56 -10.46 9.73 0.75
N GLN A 57 -10.23 10.58 1.76
CA GLN A 57 -11.21 11.52 2.27
C GLN A 57 -11.38 12.73 1.35
N GLU A 58 -10.35 13.05 0.57
CA GLU A 58 -10.34 14.13 -0.42
C GLU A 58 -10.97 13.69 -1.76
N LEU A 59 -11.26 12.40 -1.92
CA LEU A 59 -11.88 11.88 -3.14
C LEU A 59 -13.39 12.07 -3.13
N ASP A 60 -13.92 12.42 -4.31
CA ASP A 60 -15.35 12.57 -4.52
C ASP A 60 -16.12 11.32 -4.11
N ASN A 61 -17.16 11.54 -3.32
CA ASN A 61 -18.13 10.53 -2.93
C ASN A 61 -19.23 10.35 -3.98
N GLU A 62 -19.28 11.19 -5.00
CA GLU A 62 -20.31 11.12 -6.03
C GLU A 62 -20.20 9.79 -6.80
N ALA A 63 -21.30 9.05 -6.77
CA ALA A 63 -21.49 7.84 -7.53
C ALA A 63 -22.58 8.13 -8.58
N GLY A 64 -22.34 7.77 -9.84
CA GLY A 64 -23.41 7.72 -10.83
C GLY A 64 -24.33 6.53 -10.54
N LEU A 65 -25.53 6.52 -11.12
CA LEU A 65 -26.55 5.46 -10.93
C LEU A 65 -26.01 4.02 -11.05
N MET A 66 -24.94 3.82 -11.84
CA MET A 66 -24.31 2.51 -12.08
C MET A 66 -22.79 2.47 -11.83
N ARG A 67 -22.15 3.57 -11.41
CA ARG A 67 -20.68 3.65 -11.27
C ARG A 67 -20.27 3.92 -9.83
N PRO A 68 -19.42 3.09 -9.21
CA PRO A 68 -18.90 3.36 -7.87
C PRO A 68 -18.10 4.66 -7.85
N SER A 69 -18.15 5.41 -6.75
CA SER A 69 -17.38 6.65 -6.57
C SER A 69 -15.86 6.43 -6.60
N ALA A 70 -15.09 7.50 -6.84
CA ALA A 70 -13.63 7.46 -6.82
C ALA A 70 -13.13 6.91 -5.48
N LYS A 71 -13.69 7.41 -4.38
CA LYS A 71 -13.41 6.92 -3.03
C LYS A 71 -13.65 5.42 -2.88
N ARG A 72 -14.80 4.92 -3.34
CA ARG A 72 -15.14 3.49 -3.21
C ARG A 72 -14.19 2.61 -4.01
N ARG A 73 -13.76 3.04 -5.19
CA ARG A 73 -12.76 2.33 -6.01
C ARG A 73 -11.39 2.31 -5.32
N ALA A 74 -10.94 3.45 -4.80
CA ALA A 74 -9.68 3.57 -4.08
C ALA A 74 -9.63 2.66 -2.84
N VAL A 75 -10.67 2.72 -2.00
CA VAL A 75 -10.77 1.86 -0.81
C VAL A 75 -10.75 0.38 -1.21
N LYS A 76 -11.49 -0.01 -2.25
CA LYS A 76 -11.52 -1.40 -2.73
C LYS A 76 -10.14 -1.86 -3.19
N PHE A 77 -9.49 -1.07 -4.04
CA PHE A 77 -8.16 -1.38 -4.58
C PHE A 77 -7.12 -1.53 -3.46
N LEU A 78 -7.00 -0.53 -2.58
CA LEU A 78 -6.04 -0.55 -1.48
C LEU A 78 -6.31 -1.70 -0.50
N SER A 79 -7.57 -1.99 -0.20
CA SER A 79 -7.94 -3.12 0.66
C SER A 79 -7.58 -4.47 0.02
N ASN A 80 -7.81 -4.61 -1.29
CA ASN A 80 -7.47 -5.83 -2.02
C ASN A 80 -5.96 -6.07 -2.02
N ILE A 81 -5.16 -5.09 -2.47
CA ILE A 81 -3.71 -5.30 -2.62
C ILE A 81 -3.02 -5.60 -1.29
N THR A 82 -3.44 -4.92 -0.21
CA THR A 82 -2.86 -5.12 1.12
C THR A 82 -3.26 -6.48 1.69
N LYS A 83 -4.53 -6.89 1.53
CA LYS A 83 -5.00 -8.20 1.97
C LYS A 83 -4.28 -9.35 1.25
N GLU A 84 -4.22 -9.30 -0.09
CA GLU A 84 -3.63 -10.38 -0.91
C GLU A 84 -2.12 -10.50 -0.77
N THR A 85 -1.45 -9.48 -0.24
CA THR A 85 -0.01 -9.48 0.06
C THR A 85 0.30 -9.69 1.55
N GLY A 86 -0.73 -9.84 2.40
CA GLY A 86 -0.57 -10.10 3.84
C GLY A 86 -0.13 -8.89 4.66
N GLY A 87 -0.43 -7.67 4.19
CA GLY A 87 -0.34 -6.44 4.97
C GLY A 87 -1.72 -5.88 5.34
N ARG A 88 -1.83 -4.55 5.48
CA ARG A 88 -3.06 -3.88 5.93
C ARG A 88 -3.21 -2.48 5.35
N ALA A 89 -4.46 -2.10 5.05
CA ALA A 89 -4.82 -0.72 4.72
C ALA A 89 -5.49 0.01 5.90
N LEU A 90 -5.17 1.29 6.06
CA LEU A 90 -5.84 2.24 6.95
C LEU A 90 -6.41 3.40 6.14
N PHE A 91 -7.59 3.89 6.53
CA PHE A 91 -8.27 5.00 5.87
C PHE A 91 -8.63 6.07 6.91
N PRO A 92 -7.64 6.86 7.37
CA PRO A 92 -7.85 7.84 8.43
C PRO A 92 -8.83 8.94 7.99
N LYS A 93 -9.75 9.32 8.89
CA LYS A 93 -10.69 10.43 8.67
C LYS A 93 -10.15 11.78 9.17
N SER A 94 -9.13 11.74 10.03
CA SER A 94 -8.41 12.86 10.64
C SER A 94 -7.00 12.42 11.00
N ASN A 95 -6.14 13.31 11.53
CA ASN A 95 -4.95 12.87 12.27
C ASN A 95 -5.40 11.86 13.33
N SER A 96 -4.92 10.63 13.21
CA SER A 96 -5.41 9.51 14.01
C SER A 96 -4.24 8.65 14.44
N GLY A 97 -4.19 8.30 15.73
CA GLY A 97 -3.18 7.42 16.30
C GLY A 97 -3.13 6.01 15.67
N ALA A 98 -4.09 5.67 14.80
CA ALA A 98 -4.02 4.46 13.98
C ALA A 98 -2.86 4.50 12.98
N VAL A 99 -2.54 5.67 12.42
CA VAL A 99 -1.36 5.86 11.56
C VAL A 99 -0.09 5.63 12.37
N ASP A 100 -0.01 6.24 13.56
CA ASP A 100 1.13 6.07 14.46
C ASP A 100 1.30 4.61 14.88
N ALA A 101 0.21 3.91 15.16
CA ALA A 101 0.22 2.48 15.50
C ALA A 101 0.76 1.62 14.34
N LEU A 102 0.38 1.92 13.10
CA LEU A 102 0.92 1.20 11.93
C LEU A 102 2.40 1.50 11.71
N LEU A 103 2.82 2.76 11.85
CA LEU A 103 4.23 3.13 11.75
C LEU A 103 5.04 2.44 12.85
N PHE A 104 4.50 2.38 14.07
CA PHE A 104 5.11 1.63 15.16
C PHE A 104 5.16 0.13 14.87
N GLU A 105 4.10 -0.49 14.36
CA GLU A 105 4.13 -1.92 13.97
C GLU A 105 5.24 -2.22 12.95
N LEU A 106 5.41 -1.35 11.96
CA LEU A 106 6.35 -1.55 10.86
C LEU A 106 7.80 -1.25 11.23
N PHE A 107 8.01 -0.27 12.10
CA PHE A 107 9.34 0.29 12.39
C PHE A 107 9.71 0.25 13.87
N ALA A 108 8.92 -0.39 14.72
CA ALA A 108 9.30 -0.62 16.11
C ALA A 108 10.68 -1.30 16.14
N PRO A 109 11.59 -0.82 17.00
CA PRO A 109 12.87 -1.46 17.15
C PRO A 109 12.65 -2.94 17.54
N PRO A 110 13.44 -3.87 16.97
CA PRO A 110 13.41 -5.25 17.42
C PRO A 110 13.72 -5.30 18.93
N LYS A 111 13.01 -6.17 19.65
CA LYS A 111 13.30 -6.45 21.06
C LYS A 111 14.67 -7.09 21.22
#